data_AF-A0A957EM00-F1
#
_entry.id   AF-A0A957EM00-F1
#
_cell.length_a   1.000
_cell.length_b   1.000
_cell.length_c   1.000
_cell.angle_alpha   90.00
_cell.angle_beta   90.00
_cell.angle_gamma   90.00
#
_symmetry.space_group_name_H-M   'P 1'
#
loop_
_entity.id
_entity.type
_entity.pdbx_description
1 polymer ?
#
loop_
_entity_poly.entity_id
_entity_poly.type
_entity_poly.pdbx_seq_one_letter_code
_entity_poly.pdbx_strand_id
1 'polypeptide(L)'
;MRMASLRIDLTEFAPTLIDPALLSRPLGEWLWREYDQTRGWLRVEFPDPRTAYQWRVTSLGWVGVVPLQADVQLAIAPKVPLHNLFQMWLYAYDLHSFHWLAGVTQVDSLPAFYQELARLLAQWVQRRLSRGIYRDYVTQERPLPFMRGQWLWRRSLAPGVPAMHCRYDEFTADTLDNQLLAYTLRHILRGGWCAADVQTAVARAYHHLQSVTTPVAFQPADCVNRVYTR
;
A
#
# COMPACT_ATOMS: atom_id res chain seq x y z
N MET A 1 -27.30 -1.24 16.42
CA MET A 1 -27.83 0.03 15.90
C MET A 1 -26.63 0.89 15.51
N ARG A 2 -26.29 1.03 14.22
CA ARG A 2 -25.18 1.89 13.78
C ARG A 2 -25.68 3.33 13.78
N MET A 3 -25.16 4.17 14.68
CA MET A 3 -25.48 5.62 14.66
C MET A 3 -25.00 6.22 13.34
N ALA A 4 -25.83 7.09 12.76
CA ALA A 4 -25.53 7.75 11.49
C ALA A 4 -24.29 8.62 11.68
N SER A 5 -23.18 8.26 11.03
CA SER A 5 -21.97 9.08 11.06
C SER A 5 -22.17 10.31 10.17
N LEU A 6 -22.13 11.50 10.75
CA LEU A 6 -22.14 12.76 10.03
C LEU A 6 -20.80 12.90 9.26
N ARG A 7 -20.90 13.16 7.96
CA ARG A 7 -19.74 13.33 7.07
C ARG A 7 -19.71 14.75 6.55
N ILE A 8 -18.58 15.43 6.76
CA ILE A 8 -18.31 16.78 6.21
C ILE A 8 -17.32 16.60 5.06
N ASP A 9 -17.73 16.94 3.85
CA ASP A 9 -16.88 16.84 2.66
C ASP A 9 -16.12 18.16 2.43
N LEU A 10 -14.79 18.05 2.31
CA LEU A 10 -13.88 19.14 1.96
C LEU A 10 -13.21 18.81 0.63
N THR A 11 -12.84 19.85 -0.13
CA THR A 11 -11.95 19.69 -1.29
C THR A 11 -10.56 20.24 -0.96
N GLU A 12 -9.52 19.52 -1.36
CA GLU A 12 -8.12 19.92 -1.18
C GLU A 12 -7.85 21.34 -1.70
N PHE A 13 -7.16 22.16 -0.91
CA PHE A 13 -6.88 23.58 -1.17
C PHE A 13 -8.09 24.49 -1.38
N ALA A 14 -9.33 24.00 -1.20
CA ALA A 14 -10.54 24.79 -1.29
C ALA A 14 -11.05 25.14 0.12
N PRO A 15 -11.17 26.44 0.47
CA PRO A 15 -11.74 26.84 1.75
C PRO A 15 -13.22 26.46 1.79
N THR A 16 -13.61 25.69 2.79
CA THR A 16 -15.01 25.29 3.00
C THR A 16 -15.52 25.88 4.30
N LEU A 17 -16.72 26.45 4.26
CA LEU A 17 -17.38 27.00 5.42
C LEU A 17 -18.20 25.89 6.10
N ILE A 18 -18.02 25.74 7.41
CA ILE A 18 -18.69 24.74 8.25
C ILE A 18 -19.48 25.48 9.32
N ASP A 19 -20.76 25.12 9.44
CA ASP A 19 -21.64 25.67 10.47
C ASP A 19 -21.15 25.29 11.89
N PRO A 20 -21.10 26.23 12.85
CA PRO A 20 -20.81 25.93 14.25
C PRO A 20 -21.71 24.86 14.89
N ALA A 21 -22.90 24.61 14.35
CA ALA A 21 -23.77 23.50 14.77
C ALA A 21 -23.18 22.12 14.41
N LEU A 22 -22.43 22.02 13.31
CA LEU A 22 -21.77 20.80 12.87
C LEU A 22 -20.36 20.65 13.46
N LEU A 23 -19.68 21.79 13.71
CA LEU A 23 -18.36 21.83 14.35
C LEU A 23 -18.43 22.69 15.61
N SER A 24 -18.70 22.05 16.74
CA SER A 24 -18.76 22.73 18.04
C SER A 24 -17.42 23.40 18.40
N ARG A 25 -17.47 24.45 19.24
CA ARG A 25 -16.27 25.22 19.59
C ARG A 25 -15.12 24.39 20.18
N PRO A 26 -15.35 23.46 21.13
CA PRO A 26 -14.28 22.61 21.65
C PRO A 26 -13.68 21.70 20.56
N LEU A 27 -14.50 21.23 19.62
CA LEU A 27 -14.07 20.36 18.54
C LEU A 27 -13.26 21.12 17.47
N GLY A 28 -13.68 22.34 17.13
CA GLY A 28 -12.91 23.21 16.23
C GLY A 28 -11.58 23.66 16.82
N GLU A 29 -11.54 23.95 18.13
CA GLU A 29 -10.29 24.24 18.84
C GLU A 29 -9.34 23.04 18.87
N TRP A 30 -9.87 21.82 19.07
CA TRP A 30 -9.09 20.59 19.00
C TRP A 30 -8.54 20.34 17.58
N LEU A 31 -9.39 20.48 16.56
CA LEU A 31 -8.98 20.35 15.15
C LEU A 31 -7.83 21.29 14.81
N TRP A 32 -7.93 22.56 15.24
CA TRP A 32 -6.89 23.56 15.06
C TRP A 32 -5.58 23.19 15.77
N ARG A 33 -5.62 22.72 17.03
CA ARG A 33 -4.39 22.31 17.75
C ARG A 33 -3.71 21.10 17.10
N GLU A 34 -4.47 20.06 16.78
CA GLU A 34 -3.92 18.79 16.32
C GLU A 34 -3.53 18.80 14.83
N TYR A 35 -4.37 19.35 13.95
CA TYR A 35 -4.17 19.22 12.51
C TYR A 35 -3.60 20.48 11.85
N ASP A 36 -3.88 21.66 12.38
CA ASP A 36 -3.29 22.91 11.90
C ASP A 36 -1.92 23.13 12.56
N GLN A 37 -1.86 23.31 13.88
CA GLN A 37 -0.61 23.66 14.56
C GLN A 37 0.42 22.53 14.61
N THR A 38 0.00 21.30 14.89
CA THR A 38 0.93 20.19 15.11
C THR A 38 1.37 19.53 13.80
N ARG A 39 0.45 19.36 12.85
CA ARG A 39 0.71 18.60 11.60
C ARG A 39 0.83 19.48 10.34
N GLY A 40 0.28 20.69 10.35
CA GLY A 40 0.25 21.56 9.18
C GLY A 40 -0.57 21.03 8.00
N TRP A 41 -1.49 20.08 8.25
CA TRP A 41 -2.30 19.44 7.20
C TRP A 41 -3.57 20.22 6.87
N LEU A 42 -4.06 21.01 7.83
CA LEU A 42 -5.25 21.83 7.69
C LEU A 42 -4.93 23.27 8.08
N ARG A 43 -5.69 24.22 7.54
CA ARG A 43 -5.80 25.58 8.05
C ARG A 43 -7.21 25.76 8.59
N VAL A 44 -7.32 26.10 9.86
CA VAL A 44 -8.59 26.29 10.56
C VAL A 44 -8.70 27.74 11.00
N GLU A 45 -9.60 28.50 10.38
CA GLU A 45 -9.93 29.86 10.80
C GLU A 45 -11.19 29.83 11.66
N PHE A 46 -11.13 30.57 12.78
CA PHE A 46 -12.21 30.62 13.76
C PHE A 46 -13.41 31.42 13.21
N PRO A 47 -14.64 31.12 13.71
CA PRO A 47 -15.83 31.89 13.40
C PRO A 47 -15.66 33.37 13.77
N ASP A 48 -15.59 34.23 12.76
CA ASP A 48 -15.50 35.68 12.92
C ASP A 48 -16.48 36.40 11.97
N PRO A 49 -16.69 37.72 12.11
CA PRO A 49 -17.59 38.44 11.20
C PRO A 49 -17.16 38.38 9.72
N ARG A 50 -15.88 38.11 9.41
CA ARG A 50 -15.34 37.96 8.03
C ARG A 50 -15.67 36.58 7.46
N THR A 51 -15.92 35.58 8.30
CA THR A 51 -16.39 34.24 7.90
C THR A 51 -17.90 34.06 8.10
N ALA A 52 -18.65 35.15 8.34
CA ALA A 52 -20.08 35.11 8.67
C ALA A 52 -20.41 34.22 9.87
N TYR A 53 -19.52 34.19 10.87
CA TYR A 53 -19.62 33.33 12.05
C TYR A 53 -19.62 31.82 11.74
N GLN A 54 -19.02 31.41 10.63
CA GLN A 54 -18.80 30.01 10.28
C GLN A 54 -17.31 29.64 10.42
N TRP A 55 -17.03 28.37 10.69
CA TRP A 55 -15.66 27.86 10.65
C TRP A 55 -15.19 27.82 9.20
N ARG A 56 -13.96 28.24 8.92
CA ARG A 56 -13.36 28.04 7.60
C ARG A 56 -12.23 27.04 7.72
N VAL A 57 -12.39 25.89 7.06
CA VAL A 57 -11.38 24.83 7.02
C VAL A 57 -10.87 24.67 5.61
N THR A 58 -9.54 24.68 5.46
CA THR A 58 -8.86 24.48 4.17
C THR A 58 -7.84 23.36 4.33
N SER A 59 -7.87 22.34 3.48
CA SER A 59 -6.81 21.32 3.45
C SER A 59 -5.56 21.86 2.74
N LEU A 60 -4.39 21.64 3.34
CA LEU A 60 -3.08 22.07 2.83
C LEU A 60 -2.29 20.87 2.28
N GLY A 61 -2.88 20.14 1.34
CA GLY A 61 -2.22 19.02 0.65
C GLY A 61 -2.44 17.65 1.30
N TRP A 62 -3.42 17.53 2.21
CA TRP A 62 -3.80 16.26 2.80
C TRP A 62 -5.16 15.79 2.25
N VAL A 63 -5.26 14.52 1.89
CA VAL A 63 -6.47 13.90 1.32
C VAL A 63 -6.74 12.61 2.09
N GLY A 64 -7.99 12.38 2.52
CA GLY A 64 -8.34 11.24 3.37
C GLY A 64 -9.52 11.51 4.31
N VAL A 65 -9.66 10.70 5.36
CA VAL A 65 -10.72 10.87 6.37
C VAL A 65 -10.11 11.16 7.74
N VAL A 66 -10.48 12.30 8.35
CA VAL A 66 -10.11 12.66 9.72
C VAL A 66 -11.29 12.36 10.64
N PRO A 67 -11.17 11.38 11.56
CA PRO A 67 -12.20 11.18 12.57
C PRO A 67 -12.15 12.35 13.57
N LEU A 68 -13.27 13.06 13.72
CA LEU A 68 -13.41 14.17 14.65
C LEU A 68 -13.97 13.69 16.00
N GLN A 69 -15.02 12.86 15.96
CA GLN A 69 -15.65 12.19 17.10
C GLN A 69 -16.15 10.79 16.67
N ALA A 70 -16.76 10.03 17.59
CA ALA A 70 -17.26 8.68 17.30
C ALA A 70 -18.30 8.64 16.16
N ASP A 71 -18.97 9.76 15.91
CA ASP A 71 -20.06 9.95 14.96
C ASP A 71 -19.81 11.05 13.92
N VAL A 72 -18.71 11.82 14.00
CA VAL A 72 -18.40 12.89 13.04
C VAL A 72 -17.05 12.63 12.37
N GLN A 73 -17.04 12.67 11.04
CA GLN A 73 -15.84 12.46 10.22
C GLN A 73 -15.72 13.52 9.12
N LEU A 74 -14.51 14.03 8.95
CA LEU A 74 -14.15 14.99 7.92
C LEU A 74 -13.52 14.24 6.75
N ALA A 75 -14.20 14.19 5.61
CA ALA A 75 -13.70 13.55 4.40
C ALA A 75 -13.13 14.61 3.47
N ILE A 76 -11.84 14.54 3.19
CA ILE A 76 -11.13 15.46 2.30
C ILE A 76 -10.89 14.75 0.97
N ALA A 77 -11.52 15.27 -0.09
CA ALA A 77 -11.36 14.81 -1.46
C ALA A 77 -10.21 15.56 -2.16
N PRO A 78 -9.46 14.89 -3.06
CA PRO A 78 -8.41 15.53 -3.83
C PRO A 78 -9.02 16.54 -4.82
N LYS A 79 -8.28 17.62 -5.11
CA LYS A 79 -8.70 18.60 -6.13
C LYS A 79 -8.59 18.03 -7.55
N VAL A 80 -7.64 17.13 -7.73
CA VAL A 80 -7.37 16.46 -8.99
C VAL A 80 -8.20 15.17 -9.05
N PRO A 81 -8.89 14.87 -10.17
CA PRO A 81 -9.59 13.61 -10.33
C PRO A 81 -8.67 12.42 -10.02
N LEU A 82 -9.18 11.41 -9.32
CA LEU A 82 -8.37 10.26 -8.89
C LEU A 82 -7.71 9.52 -10.09
N HIS A 83 -8.32 9.56 -11.28
CA HIS A 83 -7.71 8.98 -12.49
C HIS A 83 -6.38 9.65 -12.88
N ASN A 84 -6.20 10.93 -12.57
CA ASN A 84 -4.97 11.67 -12.84
C ASN A 84 -3.87 11.35 -11.81
N LEU A 85 -4.22 10.93 -10.59
CA LEU A 85 -3.22 10.52 -9.58
C LEU A 85 -2.36 9.36 -10.10
N PHE A 86 -2.96 8.42 -10.84
CA PHE A 86 -2.20 7.33 -11.47
C PHE A 86 -1.20 7.83 -12.51
N GLN A 87 -1.61 8.77 -13.36
CA GLN A 87 -0.72 9.34 -14.37
C GLN A 87 0.43 10.10 -13.71
N MET A 88 0.13 10.87 -12.65
CA MET A 88 1.13 11.58 -11.86
C MET A 88 2.09 10.60 -11.17
N TRP A 89 1.60 9.50 -10.59
CA TRP A 89 2.43 8.46 -10.00
C TRP A 89 3.35 7.80 -11.02
N LEU A 90 2.81 7.41 -12.18
CA LEU A 90 3.61 6.81 -13.24
C LEU A 90 4.72 7.75 -13.69
N TYR A 91 4.40 9.04 -13.84
CA TYR A 91 5.37 10.07 -14.17
C TYR A 91 6.44 10.23 -13.07
N ALA A 92 6.02 10.38 -11.81
CA ALA A 92 6.93 10.63 -10.68
C ALA A 92 7.94 9.50 -10.44
N TYR A 93 7.55 8.26 -10.73
CA TYR A 93 8.40 7.07 -10.53
C TYR A 93 9.10 6.58 -11.80
N ASP A 94 9.16 7.38 -12.88
CA ASP A 94 9.77 6.99 -14.17
C ASP A 94 9.24 5.64 -14.69
N LEU A 95 7.95 5.40 -14.45
CA LEU A 95 7.25 4.18 -14.86
C LEU A 95 6.78 4.34 -16.32
N HIS A 96 7.66 4.78 -17.22
CA HIS A 96 7.31 5.08 -18.62
C HIS A 96 7.08 3.83 -19.49
N SER A 97 7.47 2.64 -19.03
CA SER A 97 7.13 1.37 -19.70
C SER A 97 5.67 0.96 -19.50
N PHE A 98 4.94 1.67 -18.64
CA PHE A 98 3.58 1.33 -18.22
C PHE A 98 2.57 2.00 -19.15
N HIS A 99 2.17 1.28 -20.20
CA HIS A 99 1.11 1.71 -21.10
C HIS A 99 -0.20 1.14 -20.57
N TRP A 100 -1.12 2.01 -20.16
CA TRP A 100 -2.46 1.59 -19.75
C TRP A 100 -3.26 1.06 -20.93
N LEU A 101 -4.06 0.01 -20.70
CA LEU A 101 -5.17 -0.29 -21.62
C LEU A 101 -6.15 0.89 -21.53
N ALA A 102 -6.44 1.51 -22.67
CA ALA A 102 -7.50 2.52 -22.77
C ALA A 102 -8.81 1.92 -22.25
N GLY A 103 -9.41 2.51 -21.20
CA GLY A 103 -10.68 2.08 -20.62
C GLY A 103 -10.69 1.80 -19.10
N VAL A 104 -9.55 1.87 -18.40
CA VAL A 104 -9.47 1.57 -16.95
C VAL A 104 -9.61 2.83 -16.06
N THR A 105 -10.12 3.93 -16.59
CA THR A 105 -9.94 5.29 -16.02
C THR A 105 -11.17 5.88 -15.35
N GLN A 106 -12.10 5.08 -14.84
CA GLN A 106 -13.23 5.56 -14.04
C GLN A 106 -13.02 5.16 -12.57
N VAL A 107 -12.18 5.94 -11.89
CA VAL A 107 -11.94 5.79 -10.46
C VAL A 107 -12.59 6.97 -9.77
N ASP A 108 -13.77 6.73 -9.19
CA ASP A 108 -14.58 7.77 -8.56
C ASP A 108 -14.40 7.80 -7.03
N SER A 109 -13.65 6.84 -6.47
CA SER A 109 -13.42 6.73 -5.02
C SER A 109 -12.07 6.10 -4.67
N LEU A 110 -11.57 6.36 -3.46
CA LEU A 110 -10.34 5.75 -2.94
C LEU A 110 -10.41 4.20 -2.89
N PRO A 111 -11.52 3.56 -2.48
CA PRO A 111 -11.64 2.11 -2.59
C PRO A 111 -11.50 1.60 -4.03
N ALA A 112 -12.11 2.28 -5.01
CA ALA A 112 -11.95 1.94 -6.42
C ALA A 112 -10.49 2.11 -6.88
N PHE A 113 -9.79 3.14 -6.37
CA PHE A 113 -8.35 3.34 -6.64
C PHE A 113 -7.51 2.14 -6.18
N TYR A 114 -7.72 1.68 -4.94
CA TYR A 114 -7.03 0.49 -4.42
C TYR A 114 -7.38 -0.78 -5.20
N GLN A 115 -8.62 -0.92 -5.65
CA GLN A 115 -9.04 -2.04 -6.49
C GLN A 115 -8.30 -2.07 -7.82
N GLU A 116 -8.09 -0.91 -8.47
CA GLU A 116 -7.31 -0.84 -9.71
C GLU A 116 -5.84 -1.18 -9.49
N LEU A 117 -5.23 -0.73 -8.39
CA LEU A 117 -3.87 -1.14 -8.03
C LEU A 117 -3.75 -2.65 -7.85
N ALA A 118 -4.70 -3.27 -7.13
CA ALA A 118 -4.73 -4.72 -6.94
C ALA A 118 -4.90 -5.47 -8.27
N ARG A 119 -5.78 -4.98 -9.15
CA ARG A 119 -6.01 -5.55 -10.48
C ARG A 119 -4.74 -5.47 -11.34
N LEU A 120 -4.10 -4.32 -11.39
CA LEU A 120 -2.84 -4.13 -12.13
C LEU A 120 -1.74 -5.05 -11.63
N LEU A 121 -1.54 -5.11 -10.31
CA LEU A 121 -0.53 -5.97 -9.69
C LEU A 121 -0.77 -7.43 -10.09
N ALA A 122 -2.01 -7.92 -10.00
CA ALA A 122 -2.35 -9.28 -10.39
C ALA A 122 -2.06 -9.55 -11.88
N GLN A 123 -2.42 -8.62 -12.77
CA GLN A 123 -2.14 -8.75 -14.19
C GLN A 123 -0.63 -8.78 -14.47
N TRP A 124 0.17 -7.94 -13.81
CA TRP A 124 1.62 -7.90 -14.02
C TRP A 124 2.31 -9.14 -13.48
N VAL A 125 1.91 -9.62 -12.31
CA VAL A 125 2.42 -10.89 -11.76
C VAL A 125 2.12 -12.03 -12.73
N GLN A 126 0.90 -12.13 -13.26
CA GLN A 126 0.55 -13.14 -14.26
C GLN A 126 1.37 -13.01 -15.55
N ARG A 127 1.55 -11.79 -16.07
CA ARG A 127 2.38 -11.52 -17.25
C ARG A 127 3.86 -11.86 -17.03
N ARG A 128 4.38 -11.63 -15.82
CA ARG A 128 5.75 -12.02 -15.47
C ARG A 128 5.89 -13.53 -15.38
N LEU A 129 4.95 -14.20 -14.72
CA LEU A 129 4.91 -15.66 -14.63
C LEU A 129 4.86 -16.32 -16.02
N SER A 130 4.05 -15.80 -16.95
CA SER A 130 3.94 -16.35 -18.30
C SER A 130 5.20 -16.15 -19.16
N ARG A 131 6.06 -15.19 -18.83
CA ARG A 131 7.33 -14.92 -19.52
C ARG A 131 8.54 -15.57 -18.83
N GLY A 132 8.31 -16.31 -17.76
CA GLY A 132 9.35 -16.79 -16.86
C GLY A 132 9.57 -15.81 -15.71
N ILE A 133 9.40 -16.30 -14.47
CA ILE A 133 9.62 -15.48 -13.29
C ILE A 133 11.10 -15.25 -13.04
N TYR A 134 11.44 -14.08 -12.49
CA TYR A 134 12.81 -13.75 -12.12
C TYR A 134 13.37 -14.78 -11.15
N ARG A 135 14.62 -15.18 -11.38
CA ARG A 135 15.36 -16.13 -10.56
C ARG A 135 16.72 -15.56 -10.26
N ASP A 136 17.22 -15.85 -9.07
CA ASP A 136 18.51 -15.37 -8.61
C ASP A 136 19.24 -16.45 -7.82
N TYR A 137 20.55 -16.28 -7.68
CA TYR A 137 21.38 -17.10 -6.83
C TYR A 137 21.23 -16.66 -5.38
N VAL A 138 20.57 -17.50 -4.57
CA VAL A 138 20.43 -17.27 -3.13
C VAL A 138 21.36 -18.21 -2.38
N THR A 139 22.25 -17.67 -1.57
CA THR A 139 23.14 -18.46 -0.71
C THR A 139 22.35 -19.16 0.38
N GLN A 140 22.51 -20.48 0.47
CA GLN A 140 21.87 -21.32 1.48
C GLN A 140 22.90 -22.14 2.25
N GLU A 141 22.66 -22.31 3.54
CA GLU A 141 23.41 -23.22 4.40
C GLU A 141 22.48 -24.32 4.90
N ARG A 142 22.66 -25.55 4.42
CA ARG A 142 21.80 -26.69 4.80
C ARG A 142 22.64 -27.95 5.05
N PRO A 143 22.21 -28.82 6.00
CA PRO A 143 22.74 -30.17 6.11
C PRO A 143 22.29 -31.00 4.90
N LEU A 144 23.23 -31.60 4.18
CA LEU A 144 22.97 -32.46 3.04
C LEU A 144 23.63 -33.84 3.23
N PRO A 145 23.04 -34.91 2.67
CA PRO A 145 23.65 -36.24 2.66
C PRO A 145 24.81 -36.34 1.65
N PHE A 146 25.01 -35.34 0.80
CA PHE A 146 26.08 -35.26 -0.20
C PHE A 146 26.72 -33.86 -0.20
N MET A 147 27.93 -33.76 -0.74
CA MET A 147 28.64 -32.48 -0.85
C MET A 147 28.05 -31.61 -1.98
N ARG A 148 27.67 -30.36 -1.66
CA ARG A 148 27.25 -29.34 -2.64
C ARG A 148 27.87 -28.00 -2.25
N GLY A 149 28.61 -27.36 -3.16
CA GLY A 149 29.28 -26.09 -2.88
C GLY A 149 30.37 -26.22 -1.81
N GLN A 150 30.41 -25.29 -0.86
CA GLN A 150 31.41 -25.23 0.20
C GLN A 150 31.01 -26.05 1.43
N TRP A 151 31.83 -27.03 1.79
CA TRP A 151 31.64 -27.78 3.03
C TRP A 151 32.03 -26.95 4.27
N LEU A 152 31.05 -26.73 5.16
CA LEU A 152 31.24 -26.12 6.48
C LEU A 152 31.67 -27.20 7.49
N TRP A 153 32.90 -27.68 7.35
CA TRP A 153 33.46 -28.78 8.13
C TRP A 153 33.35 -28.56 9.64
N ARG A 154 33.62 -27.33 10.14
CA ARG A 154 33.52 -27.00 11.57
C ARG A 154 32.13 -27.28 12.16
N ARG A 155 31.07 -27.03 11.40
CA ARG A 155 29.68 -27.31 11.83
C ARG A 155 29.32 -28.79 11.70
N SER A 156 29.96 -29.50 10.77
CA SER A 156 29.70 -30.93 10.52
C SER A 156 30.40 -31.85 11.52
N LEU A 157 31.47 -31.38 12.18
CA LEU A 157 32.20 -32.14 13.21
C LEU A 157 31.62 -31.95 14.62
N ALA A 158 30.55 -31.17 14.79
CA ALA A 158 29.90 -31.01 16.08
C ALA A 158 29.27 -32.36 16.53
N PRO A 159 29.35 -32.72 17.82
CA PRO A 159 28.80 -33.98 18.32
C PRO A 159 27.30 -34.10 18.02
N GLY A 160 26.88 -35.23 17.47
CA GLY A 160 25.46 -35.51 17.19
C GLY A 160 24.92 -34.93 15.87
N VAL A 161 25.78 -34.42 14.98
CA VAL A 161 25.39 -33.95 13.65
C VAL A 161 25.58 -35.06 12.60
N PRO A 162 24.51 -35.69 12.07
CA PRO A 162 24.63 -36.82 11.15
C PRO A 162 24.85 -36.42 9.68
N ALA A 163 24.92 -35.12 9.36
CA ALA A 163 24.88 -34.63 7.98
C ALA A 163 25.97 -33.58 7.70
N MET A 164 26.35 -33.49 6.41
CA MET A 164 27.35 -32.54 5.94
C MET A 164 26.72 -31.16 5.79
N HIS A 165 27.10 -30.20 6.64
CA HIS A 165 26.66 -28.81 6.48
C HIS A 165 27.35 -28.18 5.28
N CYS A 166 26.56 -27.83 4.27
CA CYS A 166 27.03 -27.27 3.01
C CYS A 166 26.50 -25.85 2.82
N ARG A 167 27.36 -24.95 2.34
CA ARG A 167 27.00 -23.61 1.86
C ARG A 167 27.09 -23.58 0.35
N TYR A 168 25.98 -23.27 -0.32
CA TYR A 168 25.92 -23.22 -1.77
C TYR A 168 24.93 -22.17 -2.25
N ASP A 169 25.14 -21.69 -3.48
CA ASP A 169 24.22 -20.78 -4.13
C ASP A 169 23.19 -21.58 -4.93
N GLU A 170 21.92 -21.39 -4.62
CA GLU A 170 20.81 -22.02 -5.33
C GLU A 170 20.16 -21.04 -6.28
N PHE A 171 20.11 -21.38 -7.55
CA PHE A 171 19.37 -20.61 -8.55
C PHE A 171 17.87 -20.88 -8.41
N THR A 172 17.17 -19.98 -7.71
CA THR A 172 15.78 -20.17 -7.29
C THR A 172 14.89 -19.01 -7.69
N ALA A 173 13.60 -19.28 -7.85
CA ALA A 173 12.56 -18.25 -7.95
C ALA A 173 12.12 -17.75 -6.57
N ASP A 174 12.57 -18.38 -5.49
CA ASP A 174 12.26 -17.98 -4.12
C ASP A 174 13.16 -16.82 -3.66
N THR A 175 13.11 -15.72 -4.39
CA THR A 175 13.85 -14.48 -4.14
C THR A 175 13.01 -13.53 -3.29
N LEU A 176 13.65 -12.62 -2.55
CA LEU A 176 12.95 -11.64 -1.70
C LEU A 176 11.88 -10.84 -2.46
N ASP A 177 12.12 -10.50 -3.72
CA ASP A 177 11.15 -9.75 -4.53
C ASP A 177 9.91 -10.57 -4.88
N ASN A 178 10.09 -11.84 -5.23
CA ASN A 178 8.96 -12.73 -5.51
C ASN A 178 8.19 -13.06 -4.23
N GLN A 179 8.89 -13.23 -3.10
CA GLN A 179 8.28 -13.40 -1.78
C GLN A 179 7.46 -12.17 -1.38
N LEU A 180 7.96 -10.96 -1.65
CA LEU A 180 7.26 -9.71 -1.41
C LEU A 180 5.97 -9.64 -2.23
N LEU A 181 6.01 -9.95 -3.53
CA LEU A 181 4.83 -10.02 -4.38
C LEU A 181 3.80 -11.05 -3.84
N ALA A 182 4.26 -12.23 -3.43
CA ALA A 182 3.39 -13.26 -2.86
C ALA A 182 2.74 -12.79 -1.56
N TYR A 183 3.51 -12.12 -0.70
CA TYR A 183 3.02 -11.54 0.55
C TYR A 183 1.96 -10.46 0.30
N THR A 184 2.22 -9.52 -0.62
CA THR A 184 1.29 -8.45 -0.96
C THR A 184 -0.03 -9.01 -1.49
N LEU A 185 0.02 -9.97 -2.42
CA LEU A 185 -1.21 -10.61 -2.95
C LEU A 185 -1.98 -11.34 -1.85
N ARG A 186 -1.30 -12.07 -0.95
CA ARG A 186 -1.92 -12.72 0.21
C ARG A 186 -2.58 -11.71 1.14
N HIS A 187 -1.95 -10.57 1.37
CA HIS A 187 -2.47 -9.50 2.22
C HIS A 187 -3.73 -8.89 1.62
N ILE A 188 -3.74 -8.62 0.31
CA ILE A 188 -4.93 -8.12 -0.41
C ILE A 188 -6.11 -9.09 -0.29
N LEU A 189 -5.87 -10.39 -0.47
CA LEU A 189 -6.92 -11.42 -0.35
C LEU A 189 -7.52 -11.49 1.05
N ARG A 190 -6.70 -11.30 2.10
CA ARG A 190 -7.17 -11.28 3.49
C ARG A 190 -7.92 -10.01 3.87
N GLY A 191 -7.64 -8.88 3.20
CA GLY A 191 -8.28 -7.60 3.48
C GLY A 191 -9.76 -7.55 3.11
N GLY A 192 -10.19 -8.25 2.06
CA GLY A 192 -11.60 -8.33 1.66
C GLY A 192 -12.19 -7.02 1.10
N TRP A 193 -11.37 -6.03 0.78
CA TRP A 193 -11.81 -4.71 0.28
C TRP A 193 -11.99 -4.64 -1.25
N CYS A 194 -11.70 -5.74 -1.95
CA CYS A 194 -11.75 -5.81 -3.42
C CYS A 194 -13.08 -6.40 -3.92
N ALA A 195 -13.53 -5.96 -5.08
CA ALA A 195 -14.63 -6.56 -5.81
C ALA A 195 -14.32 -8.02 -6.23
N ALA A 196 -15.36 -8.82 -6.47
CA ALA A 196 -15.22 -10.27 -6.69
C ALA A 196 -14.36 -10.64 -7.91
N ASP A 197 -14.43 -9.85 -8.98
CA ASP A 197 -13.61 -10.00 -10.19
C ASP A 197 -12.12 -9.78 -9.88
N VAL A 198 -11.80 -8.72 -9.14
CA VAL A 198 -10.43 -8.39 -8.72
C VAL A 198 -9.91 -9.44 -7.74
N GLN A 199 -10.72 -9.87 -6.77
CA GLN A 199 -10.35 -10.95 -5.84
C GLN A 199 -10.00 -12.23 -6.60
N THR A 200 -10.78 -12.59 -7.63
CA THR A 200 -10.51 -13.77 -8.47
C THR A 200 -9.18 -13.63 -9.21
N ALA A 201 -8.91 -12.45 -9.79
CA ALA A 201 -7.65 -12.20 -10.49
C ALA A 201 -6.44 -12.27 -9.55
N VAL A 202 -6.54 -11.66 -8.37
CA VAL A 202 -5.50 -11.67 -7.33
C VAL A 202 -5.28 -13.10 -6.81
N ALA A 203 -6.35 -13.87 -6.57
CA ALA A 203 -6.26 -15.26 -6.12
C ALA A 203 -5.54 -16.14 -7.14
N ARG A 204 -5.88 -15.99 -8.43
CA ARG A 204 -5.18 -16.71 -9.51
C ARG A 204 -3.70 -16.35 -9.54
N ALA A 205 -3.35 -15.06 -9.46
CA ALA A 205 -1.95 -14.62 -9.44
C ALA A 205 -1.19 -15.20 -8.24
N TYR A 206 -1.80 -15.15 -7.06
CA TYR A 206 -1.23 -15.68 -5.83
C TYR A 206 -1.02 -17.20 -5.91
N HIS A 207 -2.00 -17.95 -6.41
CA HIS A 207 -1.90 -19.41 -6.51
C HIS A 207 -0.79 -19.89 -7.43
N HIS A 208 -0.52 -19.17 -8.53
CA HIS A 208 0.62 -19.49 -9.38
C HIS A 208 1.93 -19.10 -8.70
N LEU A 209 1.99 -17.93 -8.05
CA LEU A 209 3.20 -17.45 -7.43
C LEU A 209 3.63 -18.31 -6.21
N GLN A 210 2.69 -18.73 -5.37
CA GLN A 210 2.99 -19.61 -4.22
C GLN A 210 3.54 -20.99 -4.62
N SER A 211 3.39 -21.40 -5.89
CA SER A 211 3.96 -22.66 -6.38
C SER A 211 5.48 -22.58 -6.59
N VAL A 212 6.03 -21.36 -6.68
CA VAL A 212 7.45 -21.11 -6.98
C VAL A 212 8.18 -20.30 -5.90
N THR A 213 7.46 -19.69 -4.95
CA THR A 213 8.04 -18.89 -3.86
C THR A 213 7.25 -19.03 -2.57
N THR A 214 7.93 -18.84 -1.44
CA THR A 214 7.34 -18.93 -0.10
C THR A 214 6.88 -17.55 0.40
N PRO A 215 5.62 -17.39 0.84
CA PRO A 215 5.14 -16.07 1.29
C PRO A 215 5.65 -15.74 2.70
N VAL A 216 6.75 -14.99 2.76
CA VAL A 216 7.34 -14.43 3.98
C VAL A 216 6.62 -13.14 4.39
N ALA A 217 6.56 -12.81 5.68
CA ALA A 217 5.99 -11.55 6.13
C ALA A 217 6.94 -10.37 5.89
N PHE A 218 6.44 -9.28 5.32
CA PHE A 218 7.19 -8.04 5.09
C PHE A 218 6.56 -6.87 5.84
N GLN A 219 7.39 -5.93 6.26
CA GLN A 219 7.00 -4.63 6.79
C GLN A 219 7.23 -3.54 5.73
N PRO A 220 6.53 -2.39 5.83
CA PRO A 220 6.74 -1.27 4.91
C PRO A 220 8.19 -0.80 4.85
N ALA A 221 8.93 -0.87 5.96
CA ALA A 221 10.35 -0.52 6.03
C ALA A 221 11.24 -1.41 5.14
N ASP A 222 10.88 -2.68 4.94
CA ASP A 222 11.64 -3.64 4.12
C ASP A 222 11.56 -3.32 2.61
N CYS A 223 10.63 -2.45 2.23
CA CYS A 223 10.41 -2.01 0.86
C CYS A 223 11.23 -0.75 0.52
N VAL A 224 11.77 -0.05 1.52
CA VAL A 224 12.51 1.20 1.34
C VAL A 224 13.98 0.88 0.98
N ASN A 225 14.59 1.70 0.10
CA ASN A 225 15.99 1.57 -0.33
C ASN A 225 16.35 0.26 -1.05
N ARG A 226 15.37 -0.43 -1.64
CA ARG A 226 15.64 -1.58 -2.53
C ARG A 226 16.16 -1.06 -3.88
N VAL A 227 17.29 -1.60 -4.33
CA VAL A 227 17.85 -1.29 -5.64
C VAL A 227 17.47 -2.41 -6.59
N TYR A 228 16.75 -2.07 -7.66
CA TYR A 228 16.41 -2.99 -8.73
C TYR A 228 17.38 -2.77 -9.89
N THR A 229 18.21 -3.76 -10.18
CA THR A 229 18.98 -3.80 -11.43
C THR A 229 18.02 -4.07 -12.59
N ARG A 230 17.97 -3.14 -13.54
CA ARG A 230 17.17 -3.25 -14.78
C ARG A 230 17.78 -4.25 -15.75
#